data_AF-A0A950SJ36-F1
#
_entry.id   AF-A0A950SJ36-F1
#
_cell.length_a   1.000
_cell.length_b   1.000
_cell.length_c   1.000
_cell.angle_alpha   90.00
_cell.angle_beta   90.00
_cell.angle_gamma   90.00
#
_symmetry.space_group_name_H-M   'P 1'
#
loop_
_entity.id
_entity.type
_entity.pdbx_description
1 polymer ?
#
loop_
_entity_poly.entity_id
_entity_poly.type
_entity_poly.pdbx_seq_one_letter_code
_entity_poly.pdbx_strand_id
1 'polypeptide(L)'
;MIESGDRAAKVLVAYYSATGHVHALAKAVAEGAERTGAEVRLRPVEELAREMVISQDQAWGRHRSEISDEPTATLDDLDWADGVAFGTPTRFGNVAAQLKMFLDQAGQL
;
A
#
# COMPACT_ATOMS: atom_id res chain seq x y z
N MET A 1 10.33 2.46 -36.17
CA MET A 1 11.01 1.57 -35.22
C MET A 1 10.46 1.90 -33.85
N ILE A 2 9.58 1.05 -33.32
CA ILE A 2 9.16 1.15 -31.91
C ILE A 2 10.07 0.15 -31.22
N GLU A 3 11.00 0.63 -30.40
CA GLU A 3 11.78 -0.25 -29.52
C GLU A 3 10.78 -0.86 -28.53
N SER A 4 10.32 -2.08 -28.81
CA SER A 4 9.70 -2.92 -27.78
C SER A 4 10.81 -3.40 -26.86
N GLY A 5 11.31 -2.49 -26.02
CA GLY A 5 12.19 -2.82 -24.92
C GLY A 5 11.36 -3.59 -23.88
N ASP A 6 11.68 -4.87 -23.70
CA ASP A 6 11.10 -5.74 -22.69
C ASP A 6 11.55 -5.29 -21.30
N ARG A 7 10.99 -4.17 -20.81
CA ARG A 7 11.23 -3.67 -19.46
C ARG A 7 10.19 -4.31 -18.53
N ALA A 8 10.67 -4.88 -17.42
CA ALA A 8 9.81 -5.34 -16.33
C ALA A 8 8.82 -4.24 -15.91
N ALA A 9 7.51 -4.57 -15.93
CA ALA A 9 6.47 -3.66 -15.48
C ALA A 9 6.68 -3.34 -14.00
N LYS A 10 6.51 -2.08 -13.63
CA LYS A 10 6.61 -1.62 -12.24
C LYS A 10 5.24 -1.56 -11.61
N VAL A 11 5.04 -2.29 -10.54
CA VAL A 11 3.75 -2.36 -9.85
C VAL A 11 3.88 -1.82 -8.44
N LEU A 12 3.09 -0.80 -8.12
CA LEU A 12 2.90 -0.34 -6.75
C LEU A 12 1.70 -1.06 -6.13
N VAL A 13 1.91 -1.71 -4.99
CA VAL A 13 0.84 -2.20 -4.11
C VAL A 13 0.80 -1.31 -2.88
N ALA A 14 -0.03 -0.26 -2.93
CA ALA A 14 -0.22 0.67 -1.83
C ALA A 14 -1.43 0.26 -0.99
N TYR A 15 -1.28 0.14 0.33
CA TYR A 15 -2.36 -0.38 1.17
C TYR A 15 -2.46 0.28 2.53
N TYR A 16 -3.69 0.32 3.07
CA TYR A 16 -3.93 0.53 4.49
C TYR A 16 -4.43 -0.77 5.14
N SER A 17 -3.89 -1.11 6.31
CA SER A 17 -4.35 -2.24 7.10
C SER A 17 -4.19 -1.92 8.58
N ALA A 18 -5.28 -2.00 9.36
CA ALA A 18 -5.21 -1.82 10.81
C ALA A 18 -4.76 -3.13 11.50
N THR A 19 -5.41 -4.25 11.19
CA THR A 19 -5.24 -5.53 11.90
C THR A 19 -4.62 -6.63 11.03
N GLY A 20 -3.83 -6.26 10.03
CA GLY A 20 -3.11 -7.20 9.16
C GLY A 20 -3.88 -7.88 8.02
N HIS A 21 -5.21 -7.89 8.00
CA HIS A 21 -5.97 -8.59 6.95
C HIS A 21 -5.68 -8.07 5.53
N VAL A 22 -5.68 -6.75 5.35
CA VAL A 22 -5.40 -6.15 4.04
C VAL A 22 -3.90 -6.21 3.73
N HIS A 23 -3.04 -6.18 4.75
CA HIS A 23 -1.60 -6.42 4.57
C HIS A 23 -1.34 -7.82 3.99
N ALA A 24 -1.99 -8.86 4.51
CA ALA A 24 -1.87 -10.21 3.98
C ALA A 24 -2.34 -10.30 2.52
N LEU A 25 -3.44 -9.63 2.18
CA LEU A 25 -3.91 -9.54 0.78
C LEU A 25 -2.91 -8.79 -0.10
N ALA A 26 -2.38 -7.67 0.36
CA ALA A 26 -1.41 -6.86 -0.38
C ALA A 26 -0.12 -7.64 -0.65
N LYS A 27 0.38 -8.43 0.32
CA LYS A 27 1.48 -9.38 0.13
C LYS A 27 1.17 -10.41 -0.96
N ALA A 28 0.00 -11.04 -0.91
CA ALA A 28 -0.39 -12.02 -1.92
C ALA A 28 -0.50 -11.41 -3.34
N VAL A 29 -0.96 -10.17 -3.46
CA VAL A 29 -0.99 -9.42 -4.73
C VAL A 29 0.43 -9.12 -5.22
N ALA A 30 1.31 -8.63 -4.33
CA ALA A 30 2.71 -8.34 -4.63
C ALA A 30 3.45 -9.59 -5.12
N GLU A 31 3.38 -10.69 -4.37
CA GLU A 31 3.95 -11.99 -4.75
C GLU A 31 3.38 -12.49 -6.10
N GLY A 32 2.10 -12.21 -6.38
CA GLY A 32 1.46 -12.51 -7.65
C GLY A 32 2.08 -11.75 -8.82
N ALA A 33 2.28 -10.44 -8.67
CA ALA A 33 2.91 -9.58 -9.68
C ALA A 33 4.40 -9.92 -9.87
N GLU A 34 5.13 -10.20 -8.80
CA GLU A 34 6.54 -10.62 -8.88
C GLU A 34 6.69 -11.91 -9.70
N ARG A 35 5.75 -12.87 -9.56
CA ARG A 35 5.75 -14.11 -10.36
C ARG A 35 5.55 -13.89 -11.85
N THR A 36 5.05 -12.74 -12.29
CA THR A 36 4.95 -12.38 -13.71
C THR A 36 6.20 -11.67 -14.23
N GLY A 37 7.22 -11.46 -13.39
CA GLY A 37 8.43 -10.71 -13.72
C GLY A 37 8.32 -9.20 -13.49
N ALA A 38 7.29 -8.72 -12.79
CA ALA A 38 7.16 -7.31 -12.45
C ALA A 38 8.16 -6.90 -11.34
N GLU A 39 8.66 -5.67 -11.41
CA GLU A 39 9.32 -5.01 -10.27
C GLU A 39 8.24 -4.47 -9.34
N VAL A 40 8.22 -4.86 -8.07
CA VAL A 40 7.11 -4.54 -7.16
C VAL A 40 7.57 -3.68 -5.97
N ARG A 41 6.79 -2.66 -5.66
CA ARG A 41 6.87 -1.94 -4.38
C ARG A 41 5.62 -2.23 -3.57
N LEU A 42 5.77 -2.93 -2.44
CA LEU A 42 4.72 -3.09 -1.43
C LEU A 42 4.87 -1.97 -0.40
N ARG A 43 3.84 -1.14 -0.24
CA ARG A 43 3.90 0.08 0.58
C ARG A 43 2.67 0.23 1.48
N PRO A 44 2.80 0.19 2.82
CA PRO A 44 1.74 0.70 3.68
C PRO A 44 1.57 2.21 3.47
N VAL A 45 0.36 2.73 3.59
CA VAL A 45 0.13 4.19 3.70
C VAL A 45 0.26 4.63 5.15
N GLU A 46 0.45 5.93 5.36
CA GLU A 46 0.60 6.53 6.68
C GLU A 46 -0.61 6.24 7.60
N GLU A 47 -0.32 5.93 8.86
CA GLU A 47 -1.34 5.76 9.90
C GLU A 47 -1.71 7.13 10.49
N LEU A 48 -3.01 7.41 10.57
CA LEU A 48 -3.56 8.67 11.08
C LEU A 48 -4.07 8.56 12.52
N ALA A 49 -4.29 7.33 13.01
CA ALA A 49 -4.71 7.09 14.37
C ALA A 49 -3.59 7.39 15.37
N ARG A 50 -3.95 7.90 16.54
CA ARG A 50 -3.00 8.10 17.64
C ARG A 50 -2.57 6.76 18.22
N GLU A 51 -1.31 6.64 18.64
CA GLU A 51 -0.77 5.41 19.25
C GLU A 51 -1.58 4.93 20.46
N MET A 52 -2.15 5.86 21.25
CA MET A 52 -3.04 5.51 22.38
C MET A 52 -4.33 4.78 21.95
N VAL A 53 -4.80 5.00 20.72
CA VAL A 53 -5.99 4.33 20.16
C VAL A 53 -5.58 2.98 19.57
N ILE A 54 -4.46 2.93 18.86
CA ILE A 54 -3.90 1.71 18.28
C ILE A 54 -3.63 0.67 19.38
N SER A 55 -2.99 1.09 20.47
CA SER A 55 -2.63 0.22 21.59
C SER A 55 -3.81 -0.38 22.37
N GLN A 56 -5.03 0.14 22.19
CA GLN A 56 -6.24 -0.44 22.81
C GLN A 56 -6.72 -1.70 22.09
N ASP A 57 -6.31 -1.91 20.84
CA ASP A 57 -6.59 -3.12 20.06
C ASP A 57 -5.29 -3.93 19.90
N GLN A 58 -5.25 -5.11 20.51
CA GLN A 58 -4.06 -5.97 20.47
C GLN A 58 -3.67 -6.38 19.04
N ALA A 59 -4.64 -6.62 18.16
CA ALA A 59 -4.36 -7.00 16.78
C ALA A 59 -3.80 -5.81 15.99
N TRP A 60 -4.33 -4.61 16.23
CA TRP A 60 -3.82 -3.39 15.60
C TRP A 60 -2.41 -3.05 16.09
N GLY A 61 -2.19 -3.09 17.40
CA GLY A 61 -0.85 -2.87 17.98
C GLY A 61 0.20 -3.85 17.45
N ARG A 62 -0.13 -5.15 17.37
CA ARG A 62 0.77 -6.16 16.79
C ARG A 62 1.10 -5.87 15.33
N HIS A 63 0.08 -5.61 14.50
CA HIS A 63 0.31 -5.35 13.09
C HIS A 63 1.10 -4.05 12.89
N ARG A 64 0.83 -3.00 13.67
CA ARG A 64 1.60 -1.75 13.66
C ARG A 64 3.08 -1.97 13.95
N SER A 65 3.41 -2.83 14.92
CA SER A 65 4.80 -3.21 15.21
C SER A 65 5.42 -4.08 14.12
N GLU A 66 4.65 -4.96 13.48
CA GLU A 66 5.15 -5.83 12.40
C GLU A 66 5.67 -5.03 11.20
N ILE A 67 5.01 -3.92 10.86
CA ILE A 67 5.34 -3.10 9.68
C ILE A 67 6.05 -1.79 10.02
N SER A 68 6.62 -1.64 11.23
CA SER A 68 7.16 -0.35 11.69
C SER A 68 8.36 0.14 10.88
N ASP A 69 9.10 -0.79 10.27
CA ASP A 69 10.30 -0.49 9.48
C ASP A 69 10.00 -0.44 7.97
N GLU A 70 8.75 -0.72 7.56
CA GLU A 70 8.36 -0.70 6.16
C GLU A 70 8.20 0.74 5.66
N PRO A 71 8.77 1.11 4.49
CA PRO A 71 8.63 2.46 3.97
C PRO A 71 7.18 2.76 3.61
N THR A 72 6.67 3.91 4.05
CA THR A 72 5.33 4.33 3.67
C THR A 72 5.27 4.80 2.21
N ALA A 73 4.12 4.62 1.57
CA ALA A 73 3.89 5.06 0.20
C ALA A 73 4.08 6.58 0.07
N THR A 74 4.77 7.00 -0.98
CA THR A 74 4.96 8.42 -1.35
C THR A 74 4.45 8.70 -2.77
N LEU A 75 4.41 9.97 -3.18
CA LEU A 75 4.06 10.33 -4.56
C LEU A 75 5.10 9.83 -5.57
N ASP A 76 6.37 9.74 -5.18
CA ASP A 76 7.42 9.15 -6.02
C ASP A 76 7.16 7.67 -6.34
N ASP A 77 6.44 6.96 -5.47
CA ASP A 77 6.02 5.58 -5.76
C ASP A 77 4.94 5.54 -6.85
N LEU A 78 4.03 6.52 -6.88
CA LEU A 78 3.01 6.65 -7.91
C LEU A 78 3.64 7.02 -9.25
N ASP A 79 4.55 8.01 -9.27
CA ASP A 79 5.29 8.41 -10.47
C ASP A 79 6.18 7.30 -11.03
N TRP A 80 6.71 6.46 -10.13
CA TRP A 80 7.55 5.34 -10.54
C TRP A 80 6.76 4.23 -11.22
N ALA A 81 5.49 4.01 -10.86
CA ALA A 81 4.73 2.81 -11.22
C ALA A 81 4.08 2.85 -12.62
N ASP A 82 4.09 1.72 -13.33
CA ASP A 82 3.32 1.52 -14.56
C ASP A 82 1.89 1.02 -14.25
N GLY A 83 1.69 0.40 -13.08
CA GLY A 83 0.40 -0.08 -12.60
C GLY A 83 0.30 0.01 -11.07
N VAL A 84 -0.91 0.26 -10.57
CA VAL A 84 -1.16 0.47 -9.13
C VAL A 84 -2.32 -0.39 -8.64
N ALA A 85 -2.11 -1.08 -7.52
CA ALA A 85 -3.14 -1.79 -6.77
C ALA A 85 -3.32 -1.12 -5.40
N PHE A 86 -4.54 -0.69 -5.10
CA PHE A 86 -4.89 -0.08 -3.82
C PHE A 86 -5.65 -1.06 -2.92
N GLY A 87 -5.14 -1.28 -1.70
CA GLY A 87 -5.77 -2.11 -0.68
C GLY A 87 -6.28 -1.29 0.51
N THR A 88 -7.53 -1.49 0.95
CA THR A 88 -8.05 -0.83 2.15
C THR A 88 -9.20 -1.61 2.79
N PRO A 89 -9.33 -1.64 4.13
CA PRO A 89 -10.54 -2.14 4.77
C PRO A 89 -11.71 -1.19 4.48
N THR A 90 -12.93 -1.74 4.45
CA THR A 90 -14.12 -0.90 4.34
C THR A 90 -14.37 -0.11 5.62
N ARG A 91 -14.73 1.17 5.47
CA ARG A 91 -15.22 2.04 6.55
C ARG A 91 -16.55 2.64 6.09
N PHE A 92 -17.66 2.09 6.59
CA PHE A 92 -19.03 2.46 6.20
C PHE A 92 -19.25 2.45 4.67
N GLY A 93 -18.73 1.42 3.99
CA GLY A 93 -18.86 1.28 2.52
C GLY A 93 -17.84 2.08 1.71
N ASN A 94 -16.99 2.88 2.35
CA ASN A 94 -15.94 3.66 1.70
C ASN A 94 -14.54 3.13 2.00
N VAL A 95 -13.55 3.70 1.31
CA VAL A 95 -12.12 3.54 1.64
C VAL A 95 -11.80 4.10 3.03
N ALA A 96 -10.80 3.54 3.71
CA ALA A 96 -10.34 4.11 4.97
C ALA A 96 -9.70 5.49 4.77
N ALA A 97 -9.82 6.37 5.78
CA ALA A 97 -9.31 7.74 5.73
C ALA A 97 -7.80 7.80 5.46
N GLN A 98 -7.03 6.82 5.97
CA GLN A 98 -5.60 6.69 5.75
C GLN A 98 -5.25 6.56 4.26
N LEU A 99 -5.91 5.65 3.54
CA LEU A 99 -5.71 5.52 2.09
C LEU A 99 -6.24 6.77 1.37
N LYS A 100 -7.40 7.29 1.78
CA LYS A 100 -7.97 8.49 1.17
C LYS A 100 -7.03 9.70 1.25
N MET A 101 -6.34 9.90 2.38
CA MET A 101 -5.37 10.96 2.57
C MET A 101 -4.21 10.83 1.57
N PHE A 102 -3.67 9.63 1.38
CA PHE A 102 -2.62 9.38 0.38
C PHE A 102 -3.11 9.71 -1.04
N LEU A 103 -4.32 9.29 -1.40
CA LEU A 103 -4.92 9.61 -2.70
C LEU A 103 -5.16 11.12 -2.89
N ASP A 104 -5.53 11.84 -1.83
CA ASP A 104 -5.78 13.28 -1.89
C ASP A 104 -4.50 14.10 -2.10
N GLN A 105 -3.35 13.58 -1.69
CA GLN A 105 -2.03 14.18 -1.97
C GLN A 105 -1.67 14.08 -3.46
N ALA A 106 -2.17 13.07 -4.16
CA ALA A 106 -1.86 12.82 -5.57
C ALA A 106 -2.48 13.84 -6.55
N GLY A 107 -3.26 14.82 -6.07
CA GLY A 107 -3.80 15.89 -6.92
C GLY A 107 -2.75 16.82 -7.56
N GLN A 108 -1.48 16.67 -7.19
CA GLN A 108 -0.34 17.42 -7.74
C GLN A 108 0.38 16.70 -8.90
N LEU A 109 0.06 15.44 -9.16
CA LEU A 109 0.65 14.62 -10.22
C LEU A 109 0.03 14.91 -11.59
#